data_AF-A0A3P6V3P6-F1
#
_entry.id   AF-A0A3P6V3P6-F1
#
_cell.length_a   1.000
_cell.length_b   1.000
_cell.length_c   1.000
_cell.angle_alpha   90.00
_cell.angle_beta   90.00
_cell.angle_gamma   90.00
#
_symmetry.space_group_name_H-M   'P 1'
#
loop_
_entity.id
_entity.type
_entity.pdbx_description
1 polymer ?
#
loop_
_entity_poly.entity_id
_entity_poly.type
_entity_poly.pdbx_seq_one_letter_code
_entity_poly.pdbx_strand_id
1 'polypeptide(L)'
;MPPLNVNELDELFEEGGENPEIVNRWYEKLSKYEPDDIEMSESQKQIVKAMKWVMHYEHVNAEELKELAIKETAEMLEKQESWEEEKESMNTEIKYLRERLSATTSTSDLSETFRTRINSLTDENIYLKERNKERDRELAEKSDQADKLSCRVEQLENERTKLMQQQKFLDESVRELSRQLENKMEKSMTNEGETLKLQQRSQQAALLSKQLQEVVQQNDELRTEIEQLSTALSSATTFIEDTANNYQRLYEQLQESDKIIERLTNDNELL
;
A
#
# COMPACT_ATOMS: atom_id res chain seq x y z
N MET A 1 -45.10 135.05 2.75
CA MET A 1 -45.18 133.77 3.49
C MET A 1 -46.07 134.02 4.71
N PRO A 2 -46.92 133.07 5.14
CA PRO A 2 -47.67 133.25 6.39
C PRO A 2 -46.68 133.35 7.55
N PRO A 3 -46.92 134.24 8.53
CA PRO A 3 -46.04 134.38 9.68
C PRO A 3 -45.99 133.07 10.45
N LEU A 4 -44.79 132.68 10.93
CA LEU A 4 -44.62 131.49 11.76
C LEU A 4 -45.44 131.69 13.04
N ASN A 5 -46.55 130.97 13.16
CA ASN A 5 -47.39 131.02 14.35
C ASN A 5 -46.73 130.17 15.43
N VAL A 6 -46.12 130.82 16.43
CA VAL A 6 -45.41 130.15 17.52
C VAL A 6 -46.34 129.22 18.32
N ASN A 7 -47.65 129.48 18.32
CA ASN A 7 -48.64 128.62 18.98
C ASN A 7 -48.91 127.30 18.23
N GLU A 8 -48.55 127.20 16.95
CA GLU A 8 -48.63 125.93 16.21
C GLU A 8 -47.41 125.03 16.48
N LEU A 9 -46.34 125.58 17.06
CA LEU A 9 -45.13 124.85 17.45
C LEU A 9 -45.39 123.89 18.63
N ASP A 10 -46.45 124.13 19.41
CA ASP A 10 -46.88 123.24 20.50
C ASP A 10 -47.21 121.83 19.98
N GLU A 11 -47.74 121.72 18.74
CA GLU A 11 -48.00 120.42 18.08
C GLU A 11 -46.71 119.59 17.92
N LEU A 12 -45.56 120.24 17.67
CA LEU A 12 -44.27 119.55 17.56
C LEU A 12 -43.83 118.96 18.90
N PHE A 13 -44.10 119.65 20.01
CA PHE A 13 -43.68 119.21 21.34
C PHE A 13 -44.66 118.23 21.98
N GLU A 14 -45.96 118.33 21.70
CA GLU A 14 -46.98 117.41 22.23
C GLU A 14 -47.08 116.10 21.42
N GLU A 15 -47.05 116.17 20.08
CA GLU A 15 -47.31 115.01 19.21
C GLU A 15 -46.08 114.53 18.43
N GLY A 16 -45.00 115.33 18.38
CA GLY A 16 -43.81 115.03 17.58
C GLY A 16 -43.00 113.82 18.07
N GLY A 17 -43.14 113.43 19.35
CA GLY A 17 -42.51 112.21 19.88
C GLY A 17 -43.14 110.92 19.36
N GLU A 18 -44.43 110.96 19.00
CA GLU A 18 -45.19 109.78 18.55
C GLU A 18 -45.31 109.70 17.03
N ASN A 19 -45.18 110.82 16.32
CA ASN A 19 -45.34 110.87 14.87
C ASN A 19 -44.13 111.52 14.15
N PRO A 20 -43.24 110.71 13.53
CA PRO A 20 -42.07 111.21 12.81
C PRO A 20 -42.44 112.04 11.56
N GLU A 21 -43.65 111.90 11.02
CA GLU A 21 -44.12 112.71 9.88
C GLU A 21 -44.38 114.17 10.30
N ILE A 22 -44.81 114.41 11.54
CA ILE A 22 -45.02 115.76 12.10
C ILE A 22 -43.67 116.47 12.25
N VAL A 23 -42.65 115.75 12.75
CA VAL A 23 -41.27 116.25 12.89
C VAL A 23 -40.67 116.60 11.53
N ASN A 24 -40.81 115.73 10.53
CA ASN A 24 -40.31 116.00 9.17
C ASN A 24 -41.01 117.20 8.52
N ARG A 25 -42.33 117.31 8.68
CA ARG A 25 -43.10 118.45 8.19
C ARG A 25 -42.63 119.77 8.82
N TRP A 26 -42.37 119.78 10.13
CA TRP A 26 -41.84 120.96 10.83
C TRP A 26 -40.39 121.26 10.46
N TYR A 27 -39.55 120.24 10.26
CA TYR A 27 -38.20 120.40 9.73
C TYR A 27 -38.21 121.08 8.36
N GLU A 28 -39.04 120.63 7.41
CA GLU A 28 -39.15 121.25 6.09
C GLU A 28 -39.62 122.72 6.17
N LYS A 29 -40.56 123.02 7.07
CA LYS A 29 -41.07 124.37 7.30
C LYS A 29 -40.01 125.30 7.92
N LEU A 30 -39.31 124.84 8.96
CA LEU A 30 -38.28 125.60 9.69
C LEU A 30 -36.97 125.74 8.89
N SER A 31 -36.64 124.74 8.08
CA SER A 31 -35.48 124.79 7.19
C SER A 31 -35.61 125.93 6.17
N LYS A 32 -36.81 126.16 5.65
CA LYS A 32 -37.16 127.22 4.69
C LYS A 32 -37.45 128.59 5.34
N TYR A 33 -37.53 128.66 6.67
CA TYR A 33 -37.82 129.90 7.40
C TYR A 33 -36.56 130.74 7.62
N GLU A 34 -36.64 132.04 7.33
CA GLU A 34 -35.61 133.05 7.63
C GLU A 34 -36.08 133.95 8.80
N PRO A 35 -35.34 134.00 9.92
CA PRO A 35 -35.78 134.67 11.16
C PRO A 35 -35.73 136.21 11.12
N ASP A 36 -35.33 136.81 10.00
CA ASP A 36 -35.17 138.26 9.87
C ASP A 36 -36.42 138.99 9.33
N ASP A 37 -37.42 138.26 8.84
CA ASP A 37 -38.56 138.83 8.08
C ASP A 37 -39.82 139.20 8.89
N ILE A 38 -39.84 139.04 10.22
CA ILE A 38 -41.06 139.28 11.04
C ILE A 38 -40.73 139.91 12.41
N GLU A 39 -41.66 140.74 12.92
CA GLU A 39 -41.72 141.33 14.27
C GLU A 39 -41.83 140.26 15.39
N MET A 40 -40.80 139.45 15.55
CA MET A 40 -40.61 138.54 16.69
C MET A 40 -39.65 139.18 17.70
N SER A 41 -39.80 138.83 18.99
CA SER A 41 -38.81 139.18 20.02
C SER A 41 -37.45 138.54 19.72
N GLU A 42 -36.34 139.22 20.03
CA GLU A 42 -34.98 138.70 19.84
C GLU A 42 -34.77 137.33 20.52
N SER A 43 -35.42 137.11 21.68
CA SER A 43 -35.41 135.82 22.39
C SER A 43 -36.08 134.69 21.58
N GLN A 44 -37.19 134.97 20.92
CA GLN A 44 -37.90 134.01 20.06
C GLN A 44 -37.10 133.69 18.81
N LYS A 45 -36.40 134.67 18.22
CA LYS A 45 -35.49 134.45 17.09
C LYS A 45 -34.34 133.51 17.44
N GLN A 46 -33.75 133.65 18.63
CA GLN A 46 -32.70 132.75 19.11
C GLN A 46 -33.21 131.32 19.32
N ILE A 47 -34.41 131.15 19.88
CA ILE A 47 -35.05 129.84 20.05
C ILE A 47 -35.29 129.17 18.69
N VAL A 48 -35.85 129.88 17.71
CA VAL A 48 -36.10 129.33 16.37
C VAL A 48 -34.79 128.95 15.66
N LYS A 49 -33.72 129.76 15.82
CA LYS A 49 -32.38 129.43 15.29
C LYS A 49 -31.81 128.15 15.93
N ALA A 50 -31.94 128.01 17.25
CA ALA A 50 -31.50 126.81 17.96
C ALA A 50 -32.31 125.56 17.55
N MET A 51 -33.64 125.68 17.45
CA MET A 51 -34.50 124.59 16.99
C MET A 51 -34.18 124.16 15.55
N LYS A 52 -33.94 125.11 14.65
CA LYS A 52 -33.50 124.82 13.27
C LYS A 52 -32.21 124.01 13.26
N TRP A 53 -31.24 124.39 14.09
CA TRP A 53 -29.97 123.67 14.23
C TRP A 53 -30.15 122.27 14.79
N VAL A 54 -30.90 122.12 15.88
CA VAL A 54 -31.17 120.81 16.51
C VAL A 54 -31.91 119.90 15.55
N MET A 55 -32.98 120.37 14.91
CA MET A 55 -33.74 119.56 13.95
C MET A 55 -32.91 119.18 12.72
N HIS A 56 -32.05 120.07 12.22
CA HIS A 56 -31.15 119.73 11.11
C HIS A 56 -30.11 118.68 11.52
N TYR A 57 -29.50 118.82 12.70
CA TYR A 57 -28.56 117.84 13.23
C TYR A 57 -29.21 116.47 13.41
N GLU A 58 -30.38 116.41 14.05
CA GLU A 58 -31.12 115.16 14.27
C GLU A 58 -31.58 114.52 12.95
N HIS A 59 -32.02 115.32 11.97
CA HIS A 59 -32.39 114.80 10.65
C HIS A 59 -31.20 114.19 9.91
N VAL A 60 -30.06 114.88 9.86
CA VAL A 60 -28.85 114.37 9.22
C VAL A 60 -28.37 113.09 9.91
N ASN A 61 -28.35 113.07 11.24
CA ASN A 61 -27.99 111.86 12.01
C ASN A 61 -28.96 110.69 11.75
N ALA A 62 -30.27 110.96 11.63
CA ALA A 62 -31.27 109.95 11.29
C ALA A 62 -31.10 109.42 9.86
N GLU A 63 -30.75 110.28 8.90
CA GLU A 63 -30.44 109.87 7.52
C GLU A 63 -29.17 109.03 7.46
N GLU A 64 -28.10 109.40 8.17
CA GLU A 64 -26.87 108.61 8.26
C GLU A 64 -27.14 107.22 8.88
N LEU A 65 -27.93 107.16 9.97
CA LEU A 65 -28.34 105.88 10.57
C LEU A 65 -29.19 105.04 9.62
N LYS A 66 -30.08 105.68 8.86
CA LYS A 66 -30.89 105.00 7.83
C LYS A 66 -30.00 104.45 6.71
N GLU A 67 -29.03 105.23 6.24
CA GLU A 67 -28.08 104.78 5.22
C GLU A 67 -27.22 103.60 5.72
N LEU A 68 -26.73 103.66 6.96
CA LEU A 68 -26.02 102.56 7.59
C LEU A 68 -26.89 101.31 7.72
N ALA A 69 -28.15 101.46 8.15
CA ALA A 69 -29.09 100.35 8.24
C ALA A 69 -29.37 99.74 6.85
N ILE A 70 -29.56 100.56 5.82
CA ILE A 70 -29.75 100.08 4.43
C ILE A 70 -28.52 99.31 3.98
N LYS A 71 -27.32 99.84 4.20
CA LYS A 71 -26.07 99.19 3.82
C LYS A 71 -25.87 97.86 4.56
N GLU A 72 -26.12 97.83 5.87
CA GLU A 72 -26.03 96.61 6.67
C GLU A 72 -27.05 95.57 6.20
N THR A 73 -28.29 95.98 5.88
CA THR A 73 -29.30 95.06 5.33
C THR A 73 -28.89 94.50 3.97
N ALA A 74 -28.25 95.29 3.11
CA ALA A 74 -27.74 94.84 1.81
C ALA A 74 -26.58 93.83 1.99
N GLU A 75 -25.61 94.14 2.84
CA GLU A 75 -24.49 93.23 3.14
C GLU A 75 -24.96 91.91 3.77
N MET A 76 -25.99 91.96 4.61
CA MET A 76 -26.59 90.77 5.20
C MET A 76 -27.33 89.92 4.17
N LEU A 77 -27.99 90.55 3.20
CA LEU A 77 -28.70 89.86 2.13
C LEU A 77 -27.73 89.17 1.16
N GLU A 78 -26.63 89.82 0.79
CA GLU A 78 -25.55 89.20 -0.01
C GLU A 78 -24.92 88.00 0.71
N LYS A 79 -24.66 88.12 2.03
CA LYS A 79 -24.16 86.99 2.83
C LYS A 79 -25.17 85.84 2.87
N GLN A 80 -26.45 86.15 3.01
CA GLN A 80 -27.50 85.13 3.02
C GLN A 80 -27.55 84.39 1.68
N GLU A 81 -27.49 85.11 0.55
CA GLU A 81 -27.45 84.50 -0.79
C GLU A 81 -26.24 83.57 -0.93
N SER A 82 -25.04 84.02 -0.51
CA SER A 82 -23.83 83.18 -0.57
C SER A 82 -23.95 81.88 0.25
N TRP A 83 -24.60 81.93 1.41
CA TRP A 83 -24.84 80.76 2.24
C TRP A 83 -25.89 79.82 1.64
N GLU A 84 -26.89 80.36 0.97
CA GLU A 84 -27.89 79.57 0.25
C GLU A 84 -27.28 78.84 -0.95
N GLU A 85 -26.42 79.51 -1.73
CA GLU A 85 -25.66 78.90 -2.82
C GLU A 85 -24.72 77.79 -2.33
N GLU A 86 -23.97 78.02 -1.24
CA GLU A 86 -23.07 77.01 -0.67
C GLU A 86 -23.85 75.81 -0.16
N LYS A 87 -24.99 76.04 0.50
CA LYS A 87 -25.90 74.99 0.95
C LYS A 87 -26.48 74.20 -0.22
N GLU A 88 -26.87 74.85 -1.31
CA GLU A 88 -27.35 74.17 -2.50
C GLU A 88 -26.25 73.31 -3.13
N SER A 89 -25.04 73.88 -3.29
CA SER A 89 -23.86 73.17 -3.77
C SER A 89 -23.56 71.91 -2.94
N MET A 90 -23.47 72.03 -1.61
CA MET A 90 -23.26 70.88 -0.73
C MET A 90 -24.36 69.82 -0.86
N ASN A 91 -25.63 70.24 -0.99
CA ASN A 91 -26.74 69.29 -1.18
C ASN A 91 -26.63 68.55 -2.51
N THR A 92 -26.21 69.21 -3.59
CA THR A 92 -25.98 68.53 -4.87
C THR A 92 -24.84 67.52 -4.78
N GLU A 93 -23.76 67.84 -4.06
CA GLU A 93 -22.65 66.91 -3.85
C GLU A 93 -23.06 65.71 -2.99
N ILE A 94 -23.80 65.93 -1.90
CA ILE A 94 -24.35 64.85 -1.08
C ILE A 94 -25.23 63.92 -1.92
N LYS A 95 -26.09 64.47 -2.78
CA LYS A 95 -26.94 63.69 -3.68
C LYS A 95 -26.10 62.85 -4.64
N TYR A 96 -25.11 63.46 -5.29
CA TYR A 96 -24.18 62.77 -6.18
C TYR A 96 -23.43 61.62 -5.48
N LEU A 97 -22.90 61.87 -4.27
CA LEU A 97 -22.19 60.86 -3.48
C LEU A 97 -23.11 59.69 -3.10
N ARG A 98 -24.36 59.98 -2.71
CA ARG A 98 -25.36 58.94 -2.40
C ARG A 98 -25.73 58.10 -3.62
N GLU A 99 -25.94 58.73 -4.77
CA GLU A 99 -26.21 58.03 -6.03
C GLU A 99 -25.02 57.12 -6.42
N ARG A 100 -23.80 57.64 -6.30
CA ARG A 100 -22.58 56.86 -6.56
C ARG A 100 -22.44 55.66 -5.61
N LEU A 101 -22.74 55.84 -4.32
CA LEU A 101 -22.74 54.74 -3.34
C LEU A 101 -23.81 53.69 -3.68
N SER A 102 -25.01 54.13 -4.09
CA SER A 102 -26.08 53.23 -4.54
C SER A 102 -25.75 52.51 -5.86
N ALA A 103 -24.89 53.06 -6.71
CA ALA A 103 -24.42 52.37 -7.92
C ALA A 103 -23.37 51.29 -7.59
N THR A 104 -22.57 51.48 -6.53
CA THR A 104 -21.59 50.50 -6.07
C THR A 104 -22.21 49.26 -5.40
N THR A 105 -23.52 49.24 -5.15
CA THR A 105 -24.26 48.06 -4.66
C THR A 105 -24.21 46.86 -5.62
N SER A 106 -23.78 47.05 -6.88
CA SER A 106 -23.37 45.97 -7.81
C SER A 106 -22.22 45.09 -7.27
N THR A 107 -21.45 45.57 -6.29
CA THR A 107 -20.49 44.74 -5.55
C THR A 107 -21.15 43.74 -4.59
N SER A 108 -22.43 43.93 -4.22
CA SER A 108 -23.20 42.96 -3.44
C SER A 108 -23.45 41.68 -4.25
N ASP A 109 -23.84 41.83 -5.52
CA ASP A 109 -24.06 40.69 -6.43
C ASP A 109 -22.76 39.92 -6.67
N LEU A 110 -21.63 40.62 -6.80
CA LEU A 110 -20.32 40.01 -6.91
C LEU A 110 -19.92 39.26 -5.62
N SER A 111 -20.21 39.82 -4.44
CA SER A 111 -20.00 39.14 -3.16
C SER A 111 -20.84 37.86 -3.04
N GLU A 112 -22.08 37.88 -3.51
CA GLU A 112 -22.96 36.72 -3.53
C GLU A 112 -22.47 35.63 -4.47
N THR A 113 -22.00 35.98 -5.67
CA THR A 113 -21.38 35.01 -6.60
C THR A 113 -20.09 34.40 -6.05
N PHE A 114 -19.26 35.18 -5.34
CA PHE A 114 -18.11 34.61 -4.63
C PHE A 114 -18.52 33.68 -3.50
N ARG A 115 -19.57 34.00 -2.73
CA ARG A 115 -20.08 33.11 -1.68
C ARG A 115 -20.60 31.79 -2.26
N THR A 116 -21.40 31.83 -3.33
CA THR A 116 -21.89 30.60 -3.96
C THR A 116 -20.74 29.77 -4.52
N ARG A 117 -19.72 30.41 -5.12
CA ARG A 117 -18.51 29.71 -5.58
C ARG A 117 -17.71 29.09 -4.43
N ILE A 118 -17.53 29.82 -3.31
CA ILE A 118 -16.85 29.30 -2.12
C ILE A 118 -17.61 28.10 -1.54
N ASN A 119 -18.94 28.19 -1.42
CA ASN A 119 -19.75 27.08 -0.93
C ASN A 119 -19.64 25.86 -1.86
N SER A 120 -19.76 26.05 -3.17
CA SER A 120 -19.60 24.98 -4.16
C SER A 120 -18.23 24.30 -4.08
N LEU A 121 -17.15 25.08 -3.93
CA LEU A 121 -15.80 24.53 -3.75
C LEU A 121 -15.63 23.83 -2.40
N THR A 122 -16.29 24.32 -1.35
CA THR A 122 -16.25 23.71 -0.03
C THR A 122 -16.95 22.34 -0.06
N ASP A 123 -18.12 22.26 -0.70
CA ASP A 123 -18.87 21.02 -0.87
C ASP A 123 -18.09 20.00 -1.71
N GLU A 124 -17.47 20.44 -2.81
CA GLU A 124 -16.59 19.59 -3.62
C GLU A 124 -15.41 19.08 -2.81
N ASN A 125 -14.78 19.93 -1.98
CA ASN A 125 -13.67 19.53 -1.12
C ASN A 125 -14.09 18.48 -0.08
N ILE A 126 -15.28 18.64 0.52
CA ILE A 126 -15.85 17.68 1.45
C ILE A 126 -16.11 16.34 0.75
N TYR A 127 -16.72 16.37 -0.44
CA TYR A 127 -16.98 15.19 -1.25
C TYR A 127 -15.69 14.45 -1.61
N LEU A 128 -14.66 15.17 -2.07
CA LEU A 128 -13.37 14.58 -2.42
C LEU A 128 -12.65 13.99 -1.20
N LYS A 129 -12.73 14.66 -0.04
CA LYS A 129 -12.19 14.12 1.21
C LYS A 129 -12.86 12.81 1.60
N GLU A 130 -14.18 12.73 1.50
CA GLU A 130 -14.90 11.51 1.84
C GLU A 130 -14.61 10.38 0.84
N ARG A 131 -14.54 10.70 -0.46
CA ARG A 131 -14.14 9.75 -1.49
C ARG A 131 -12.71 9.25 -1.33
N ASN A 132 -11.78 10.09 -0.86
CA ASN A 132 -10.42 9.66 -0.53
C ASN A 132 -10.41 8.70 0.67
N LYS A 133 -11.14 9.01 1.75
CA LYS A 133 -11.26 8.08 2.89
C LYS A 133 -11.85 6.73 2.46
N GLU A 134 -12.84 6.73 1.57
CA GLU A 134 -13.40 5.49 1.03
C GLU A 134 -12.35 4.69 0.25
N ARG A 135 -11.60 5.36 -0.64
CA ARG A 135 -10.49 4.73 -1.36
C ARG A 135 -9.43 4.18 -0.41
N ASP A 136 -9.10 4.89 0.66
CA ASP A 136 -8.11 4.43 1.64
C ASP A 136 -8.61 3.18 2.38
N ARG A 137 -9.91 3.09 2.69
CA ARG A 137 -10.53 1.88 3.23
C ARG A 137 -10.49 0.72 2.24
N GLU A 138 -10.88 0.95 0.99
CA GLU A 138 -10.81 -0.07 -0.08
C GLU A 138 -9.37 -0.58 -0.27
N LEU A 139 -8.38 0.32 -0.25
CA LEU A 139 -6.96 -0.06 -0.34
C LEU A 139 -6.50 -0.90 0.85
N ALA A 140 -6.92 -0.55 2.07
CA ALA A 140 -6.63 -1.33 3.26
C ALA A 140 -7.25 -2.73 3.17
N GLU A 141 -8.51 -2.85 2.78
CA GLU A 141 -9.17 -4.15 2.58
C GLU A 141 -8.49 -5.00 1.50
N LYS A 142 -8.04 -4.37 0.41
CA LYS A 142 -7.29 -5.06 -0.65
C LYS A 142 -5.90 -5.50 -0.18
N SER A 143 -5.23 -4.68 0.63
CA SER A 143 -3.96 -5.05 1.26
C SER A 143 -4.14 -6.27 2.19
N ASP A 144 -5.15 -6.25 3.07
CA ASP A 144 -5.45 -7.38 3.96
C ASP A 144 -5.78 -8.66 3.18
N GLN A 145 -6.50 -8.55 2.06
CA GLN A 145 -6.77 -9.67 1.16
C GLN A 145 -5.48 -10.21 0.53
N ALA A 146 -4.59 -9.32 0.08
CA ALA A 146 -3.31 -9.70 -0.49
C ALA A 146 -2.42 -10.41 0.54
N ASP A 147 -2.37 -9.91 1.78
CA ASP A 147 -1.59 -10.52 2.87
C ASP A 147 -2.10 -11.93 3.21
N LYS A 148 -3.43 -12.12 3.28
CA LYS A 148 -4.04 -13.45 3.47
C LYS A 148 -3.67 -14.42 2.36
N LEU A 149 -3.71 -13.95 1.10
CA LEU A 149 -3.31 -14.77 -0.04
C LEU A 149 -1.82 -15.09 0.00
N SER A 150 -0.97 -14.14 0.38
CA SER A 150 0.48 -14.34 0.54
C SER A 150 0.76 -15.41 1.60
N CYS A 151 0.15 -15.32 2.78
CA CYS A 151 0.26 -16.36 3.81
C CYS A 151 -0.21 -17.74 3.31
N ARG A 152 -1.28 -17.78 2.49
CA ARG A 152 -1.75 -19.05 1.92
C ARG A 152 -0.77 -19.64 0.90
N VAL A 153 -0.15 -18.79 0.08
CA VAL A 153 0.90 -19.21 -0.87
C VAL A 153 2.09 -19.78 -0.12
N GLU A 154 2.59 -19.09 0.92
CA GLU A 154 3.70 -19.59 1.74
C GLU A 154 3.38 -20.94 2.40
N GLN A 155 2.15 -21.14 2.89
CA GLN A 155 1.71 -22.43 3.42
C GLN A 155 1.74 -23.52 2.34
N LEU A 156 1.21 -23.25 1.14
CA LEU A 156 1.19 -24.20 0.04
C LEU A 156 2.61 -24.52 -0.47
N GLU A 157 3.52 -23.55 -0.48
CA GLU A 157 4.93 -23.77 -0.82
C GLU A 157 5.63 -24.67 0.22
N ASN A 158 5.35 -24.46 1.50
CA ASN A 158 5.83 -25.32 2.58
C ASN A 158 5.25 -26.75 2.49
N GLU A 159 3.98 -26.89 2.13
CA GLU A 159 3.37 -28.21 1.88
C GLU A 159 4.00 -28.90 0.66
N ARG A 160 4.19 -28.16 -0.45
CA ARG A 160 4.83 -28.65 -1.66
C ARG A 160 6.25 -29.14 -1.40
N THR A 161 7.05 -28.40 -0.63
CA THR A 161 8.42 -28.80 -0.29
C THR A 161 8.45 -30.07 0.57
N LYS A 162 7.57 -30.20 1.56
CA LYS A 162 7.41 -31.44 2.35
C LYS A 162 7.02 -32.63 1.48
N LEU A 163 6.05 -32.47 0.59
CA LEU A 163 5.62 -33.53 -0.34
C LEU A 163 6.75 -33.93 -1.29
N MET A 164 7.53 -32.96 -1.78
CA MET A 164 8.69 -33.24 -2.64
C MET A 164 9.78 -34.02 -1.89
N GLN A 165 10.03 -33.72 -0.61
CA GLN A 165 10.94 -34.48 0.23
C GLN A 165 10.43 -35.92 0.46
N GLN A 166 9.14 -36.08 0.74
CA GLN A 166 8.51 -37.40 0.89
C GLN A 166 8.59 -38.22 -0.41
N GLN A 167 8.32 -37.60 -1.56
CA GLN A 167 8.46 -38.25 -2.86
C GLN A 167 9.90 -38.72 -3.09
N LYS A 168 10.89 -37.86 -2.84
CA LYS A 168 12.31 -38.23 -2.97
C LYS A 168 12.69 -39.41 -2.07
N PHE A 169 12.18 -39.44 -0.84
CA PHE A 169 12.39 -40.57 0.08
C PHE A 169 11.76 -41.87 -0.45
N LEU A 170 10.52 -41.81 -0.95
CA LEU A 170 9.84 -42.98 -1.54
C LEU A 170 10.57 -43.47 -2.79
N ASP A 171 11.02 -42.58 -3.67
CA ASP A 171 11.78 -42.93 -4.88
C ASP A 171 13.11 -43.63 -4.53
N GLU A 172 13.78 -43.20 -3.47
CA GLU A 172 14.99 -43.86 -2.97
C GLU A 172 14.67 -45.24 -2.37
N SER A 173 13.58 -45.35 -1.61
CA SER A 173 13.13 -46.63 -1.05
C SER A 173 12.75 -47.63 -2.14
N VAL A 174 12.05 -47.20 -3.19
CA VAL A 174 11.70 -48.03 -4.35
C VAL A 174 12.96 -48.47 -5.10
N ARG A 175 13.94 -47.57 -5.31
CA ARG A 175 15.22 -47.94 -5.92
C ARG A 175 15.97 -48.99 -5.09
N GLU A 176 16.03 -48.83 -3.77
CA GLU A 176 16.68 -49.80 -2.88
C GLU A 176 15.96 -51.15 -2.85
N LEU A 177 14.61 -51.15 -2.78
CA LEU A 177 13.82 -52.38 -2.85
C LEU A 177 14.01 -53.11 -4.19
N SER A 178 14.06 -52.37 -5.30
CA SER A 178 14.34 -52.92 -6.63
C SER A 178 15.73 -53.57 -6.67
N ARG A 179 16.75 -52.90 -6.11
CA ARG A 179 18.12 -53.45 -5.99
C ARG A 179 18.16 -54.70 -5.12
N GLN A 180 17.43 -54.72 -4.01
CA GLN A 180 17.35 -55.90 -3.14
C GLN A 180 16.64 -57.07 -3.83
N LEU A 181 15.59 -56.80 -4.61
CA LEU A 181 14.89 -57.80 -5.40
C LEU A 181 15.82 -58.41 -6.46
N GLU A 182 16.55 -57.57 -7.18
CA GLU A 182 17.52 -57.99 -8.20
C GLU A 182 18.64 -58.85 -7.60
N ASN A 183 19.23 -58.41 -6.47
CA ASN A 183 20.21 -59.19 -5.72
C ASN A 183 19.65 -60.54 -5.22
N LYS A 184 18.38 -60.59 -4.80
CA LYS A 184 17.73 -61.85 -4.39
C LYS A 184 17.50 -62.77 -5.58
N MET A 185 17.09 -62.22 -6.72
CA MET A 185 16.88 -62.98 -7.95
C MET A 185 18.20 -63.58 -8.46
N GLU A 186 19.27 -62.80 -8.47
CA GLU A 186 20.61 -63.28 -8.84
C GLU A 186 21.08 -64.41 -7.91
N LYS A 187 20.95 -64.22 -6.58
CA LYS A 187 21.24 -65.28 -5.60
C LYS A 187 20.39 -66.53 -5.77
N SER A 188 19.12 -66.38 -6.14
CA SER A 188 18.24 -67.52 -6.41
C SER A 188 18.73 -68.31 -7.63
N MET A 189 19.06 -67.61 -8.72
CA MET A 189 19.60 -68.24 -9.93
C MET A 189 20.94 -68.92 -9.70
N THR A 190 21.84 -68.32 -8.91
CA THR A 190 23.11 -68.97 -8.56
C THR A 190 22.89 -70.22 -7.73
N ASN A 191 21.99 -70.15 -6.74
CA ASN A 191 21.65 -71.30 -5.90
C ASN A 191 21.03 -72.44 -6.73
N GLU A 192 20.10 -72.14 -7.63
CA GLU A 192 19.53 -73.15 -8.54
C GLU A 192 20.62 -73.79 -9.41
N GLY A 193 21.53 -73.00 -9.98
CA GLY A 193 22.66 -73.51 -10.74
C GLY A 193 23.61 -74.40 -9.92
N GLU A 194 23.86 -74.05 -8.66
CA GLU A 194 24.63 -74.89 -7.73
C GLU A 194 23.90 -76.19 -7.39
N THR A 195 22.59 -76.14 -7.13
CA THR A 195 21.80 -77.35 -6.84
C THR A 195 21.80 -78.33 -8.01
N LEU A 196 21.65 -77.85 -9.25
CA LEU A 196 21.74 -78.69 -10.45
C LEU A 196 23.13 -79.34 -10.60
N LYS A 197 24.21 -78.58 -10.38
CA LYS A 197 25.58 -79.13 -10.38
C LYS A 197 25.76 -80.18 -9.29
N LEU A 198 25.21 -79.94 -8.09
CA LEU A 198 25.29 -80.88 -6.98
C LEU A 198 24.53 -82.18 -7.30
N GLN A 199 23.36 -82.07 -7.93
CA GLN A 199 22.57 -83.21 -8.39
C GLN A 199 23.30 -84.03 -9.46
N GLN A 200 23.94 -83.36 -10.45
CA GLN A 200 24.77 -84.04 -11.45
C GLN A 200 25.96 -84.76 -10.81
N ARG A 201 26.67 -84.11 -9.88
CA ARG A 201 27.77 -84.74 -9.14
C ARG A 201 27.29 -85.93 -8.31
N SER A 202 26.13 -85.83 -7.67
CA SER A 202 25.51 -86.93 -6.92
C SER A 202 25.17 -88.12 -7.83
N GLN A 203 24.59 -87.87 -9.01
CA GLN A 203 24.33 -88.93 -10.00
C GLN A 203 25.62 -89.58 -10.50
N GLN A 204 26.65 -88.80 -10.80
CA GLN A 204 27.96 -89.33 -11.19
C GLN A 204 28.59 -90.18 -10.08
N ALA A 205 28.51 -89.73 -8.83
CA ALA A 205 29.01 -90.49 -7.67
C ALA A 205 28.27 -91.81 -7.48
N ALA A 206 26.94 -91.83 -7.70
CA ALA A 206 26.16 -93.07 -7.65
C ALA A 206 26.57 -94.05 -8.77
N LEU A 207 26.81 -93.55 -9.98
CA LEU A 207 27.22 -94.36 -11.13
C LEU A 207 28.63 -94.95 -10.92
N LEU A 208 29.57 -94.14 -10.44
CA LEU A 208 30.91 -94.59 -10.04
C LEU A 208 30.84 -95.61 -8.90
N SER A 209 29.96 -95.41 -7.91
CA SER A 209 29.78 -96.36 -6.80
C SER A 209 29.28 -97.72 -7.32
N LYS A 210 28.37 -97.71 -8.30
CA LYS A 210 27.89 -98.94 -8.95
C LYS A 210 29.02 -99.65 -9.71
N GLN A 211 29.81 -98.91 -10.49
CA GLN A 211 30.97 -99.47 -11.19
C GLN A 211 32.00 -100.06 -10.22
N LEU A 212 32.25 -99.38 -9.10
CA LEU A 212 33.14 -99.88 -8.06
C LEU A 212 32.60 -101.20 -7.46
N GLN A 213 31.30 -101.29 -7.20
CA GLN A 213 30.68 -102.51 -6.70
C GLN A 213 30.78 -103.68 -7.69
N GLU A 214 30.60 -103.42 -8.99
CA GLU A 214 30.80 -104.42 -10.05
C GLU A 214 32.26 -104.90 -10.09
N VAL A 215 33.23 -104.00 -9.99
CA VAL A 215 34.66 -104.36 -9.93
C VAL A 215 35.00 -105.16 -8.68
N VAL A 216 34.42 -104.82 -7.51
CA VAL A 216 34.60 -105.60 -6.28
C VAL A 216 34.05 -107.02 -6.47
N GLN A 217 32.85 -107.15 -7.03
CA GLN A 217 32.25 -108.46 -7.30
C GLN A 217 33.12 -109.29 -8.27
N GLN A 218 33.61 -108.70 -9.36
CA GLN A 218 34.51 -109.39 -10.29
C GLN A 218 35.82 -109.82 -9.61
N ASN A 219 36.38 -109.00 -8.72
CA ASN A 219 37.56 -109.40 -7.95
C ASN A 219 37.28 -110.57 -7.01
N ASP A 220 36.11 -110.60 -6.38
CA ASP A 220 35.71 -111.72 -5.52
C ASP A 220 35.52 -113.00 -6.35
N GLU A 221 34.89 -112.92 -7.53
CA GLU A 221 34.78 -114.04 -8.47
C GLU A 221 36.17 -114.55 -8.90
N LEU A 222 37.07 -113.66 -9.32
CA LEU A 222 38.46 -114.03 -9.66
C LEU A 222 39.21 -114.65 -8.47
N ARG A 223 38.99 -114.16 -7.24
CA ARG A 223 39.58 -114.76 -6.03
C ARG A 223 39.08 -116.19 -5.83
N THR A 224 37.79 -116.44 -6.01
CA THR A 224 37.24 -117.80 -5.90
C THR A 224 37.79 -118.72 -6.99
N GLU A 225 37.97 -118.23 -8.22
CA GLU A 225 38.56 -118.99 -9.32
C GLU A 225 40.04 -119.31 -9.03
N ILE A 226 40.81 -118.34 -8.50
CA ILE A 226 42.18 -118.56 -8.05
C ILE A 226 42.24 -119.63 -6.95
N GLU A 227 41.31 -119.59 -5.98
CA GLU A 227 41.26 -120.58 -4.91
C GLU A 227 40.91 -121.97 -5.42
N GLN A 228 39.98 -122.09 -6.37
CA GLN A 228 39.65 -123.33 -7.06
C GLN A 228 40.84 -123.87 -7.86
N LEU A 229 41.51 -123.01 -8.66
CA LEU A 229 42.70 -123.38 -9.43
C LEU A 229 43.86 -123.79 -8.52
N SER A 230 44.06 -123.10 -7.40
CA SER A 230 45.08 -123.44 -6.41
C SER A 230 44.81 -124.81 -5.77
N THR A 231 43.54 -125.10 -5.46
CA THR A 231 43.11 -126.41 -4.94
C THR A 231 43.31 -127.52 -5.99
N ALA A 232 42.95 -127.25 -7.25
CA ALA A 232 43.15 -128.18 -8.37
C ALA A 232 44.64 -128.42 -8.63
N LEU A 233 45.48 -127.37 -8.56
CA LEU A 233 46.93 -127.49 -8.70
C LEU A 233 47.51 -128.32 -7.57
N SER A 234 47.13 -128.08 -6.31
CA SER A 234 47.55 -128.90 -5.17
C SER A 234 47.14 -130.38 -5.33
N SER A 235 45.94 -130.64 -5.84
CA SER A 235 45.46 -131.98 -6.15
C SER A 235 46.25 -132.64 -7.29
N ALA A 236 46.63 -131.88 -8.32
CA ALA A 236 47.48 -132.36 -9.40
C ALA A 236 48.92 -132.63 -8.92
N THR A 237 49.48 -131.77 -8.06
CA THR A 237 50.80 -131.96 -7.46
C THR A 237 50.84 -133.23 -6.61
N THR A 238 49.85 -133.44 -5.74
CA THR A 238 49.73 -134.66 -4.94
C THR A 238 49.57 -135.90 -5.81
N PHE A 239 48.76 -135.84 -6.87
CA PHE A 239 48.65 -136.94 -7.83
C PHE A 239 49.97 -137.26 -8.54
N ILE A 240 50.72 -136.24 -8.99
CA ILE A 240 52.05 -136.42 -9.61
C ILE A 240 53.01 -137.04 -8.60
N GLU A 241 53.02 -136.58 -7.36
CA GLU A 241 53.89 -137.08 -6.29
C GLU A 241 53.56 -138.55 -5.96
N ASP A 242 52.28 -138.89 -5.81
CA ASP A 242 51.82 -140.28 -5.63
C ASP A 242 52.20 -141.17 -6.82
N THR A 243 52.05 -140.65 -8.04
CA THR A 243 52.42 -141.38 -9.26
C THR A 243 53.94 -141.59 -9.36
N ALA A 244 54.74 -140.58 -9.04
CA ALA A 244 56.20 -140.66 -9.00
C ALA A 244 56.67 -141.66 -7.93
N ASN A 245 56.08 -141.61 -6.73
CA ASN A 245 56.32 -142.59 -5.66
C ASN A 245 55.96 -144.02 -6.10
N ASN A 246 54.85 -144.18 -6.83
CA ASN A 246 54.45 -145.48 -7.35
C ASN A 246 55.41 -145.99 -8.44
N TYR A 247 55.85 -145.14 -9.38
CA TYR A 247 56.87 -145.48 -10.36
C TYR A 247 58.20 -145.85 -9.69
N GLN A 248 58.61 -145.12 -8.66
CA GLN A 248 59.80 -145.43 -7.88
C GLN A 248 59.69 -146.82 -7.23
N ARG A 249 58.56 -147.15 -6.59
CA ARG A 249 58.31 -148.50 -6.05
C ARG A 249 58.32 -149.58 -7.13
N LEU A 250 57.70 -149.32 -8.28
CA LEU A 250 57.67 -150.28 -9.40
C LEU A 250 59.08 -150.50 -9.95
N TYR A 251 59.88 -149.44 -10.03
CA TYR A 251 61.28 -149.51 -10.45
C TYR A 251 62.15 -150.29 -9.46
N GLU A 252 61.94 -150.09 -8.15
CA GLU A 252 62.58 -150.89 -7.11
C GLU A 252 62.19 -152.37 -7.20
N GLN A 253 60.90 -152.68 -7.42
CA GLN A 253 60.43 -154.05 -7.65
C GLN A 253 61.05 -154.67 -8.91
N LEU A 254 61.22 -153.89 -9.98
CA LEU A 254 61.89 -154.33 -11.20
C LEU A 254 63.37 -154.65 -10.94
N GLN A 255 64.09 -153.78 -10.23
CA GLN A 255 65.48 -154.06 -9.83
C GLN A 255 65.58 -155.30 -8.94
N GLU A 256 64.64 -155.49 -8.01
CA GLU A 256 64.57 -156.69 -7.18
C GLU A 256 64.33 -157.94 -8.04
N SER A 257 63.42 -157.85 -9.01
CA SER A 257 63.16 -158.91 -10.00
C SER A 257 64.39 -159.20 -10.86
N ASP A 258 65.09 -158.17 -11.34
CA ASP A 258 66.31 -158.31 -12.14
C ASP A 258 67.41 -159.00 -11.33
N LYS A 259 67.57 -158.67 -10.04
CA LYS A 259 68.49 -159.40 -9.13
C LYS A 259 68.08 -160.86 -8.94
N ILE A 260 66.78 -161.16 -8.88
CA ILE A 260 66.29 -162.54 -8.79
C ILE A 260 66.57 -163.29 -10.09
N ILE A 261 66.34 -162.66 -11.25
CA ILE A 261 66.67 -163.22 -12.56
C ILE A 261 68.19 -163.46 -12.68
N GLU A 262 69.04 -162.51 -12.28
CA GLU A 262 70.49 -162.71 -12.24
C GLU A 262 70.88 -163.90 -11.34
N ARG A 263 70.25 -164.05 -10.17
CA ARG A 263 70.47 -165.23 -9.31
C ARG A 263 70.04 -166.53 -10.00
N LEU A 264 68.85 -166.57 -10.61
CA LEU A 264 68.35 -167.75 -11.35
C LEU A 264 69.20 -168.06 -12.59
N THR A 265 69.77 -167.04 -13.23
CA THR A 265 70.63 -167.19 -14.40
C THR A 265 71.98 -167.76 -13.98
N ASN A 266 72.57 -167.25 -12.89
CA ASN A 266 73.78 -167.83 -12.30
C ASN A 266 73.56 -169.27 -11.81
N ASP A 267 72.41 -169.58 -11.21
CA ASP A 267 72.08 -170.94 -10.75
C ASP A 267 71.89 -171.92 -11.94
N ASN A 268 71.39 -171.45 -13.09
CA ASN A 268 71.27 -172.25 -14.31
C ASN A 268 72.61 -172.43 -15.06
N GLU A 269 73.58 -171.52 -14.92
CA GLU A 269 74.93 -171.68 -15.50
C GLU A 269 75.82 -172.67 -14.72
N LEU A 270 75.39 -173.10 -13.52
CA LEU A 270 76.10 -174.06 -12.66
C LEU A 270 75.60 -175.52 -12.77
N LEU A 271 74.66 -175.81 -13.68
CA LEU A 271 74.10 -177.14 -13.98
C LEU A 271 74.45 -177.61 -15.40
#